data_AF-A0A3D4UNL6-F1
#
_entry.id   AF-A0A3D4UNL6-F1
#
_cell.length_a   1.000
_cell.length_b   1.000
_cell.length_c   1.000
_cell.angle_alpha   90.00
_cell.angle_beta   90.00
_cell.angle_gamma   90.00
#
_symmetry.space_group_name_H-M   'P 1'
#
loop_
_entity.id
_entity.type
_entity.pdbx_description
1 polymer ?
#
loop_
_entity_poly.entity_id
_entity_poly.type
_entity_poly.pdbx_seq_one_letter_code
_entity_poly.pdbx_strand_id
1 'polypeptide(L)'
;MTQAISVAAETPTAPLPRAAGLRLSSLTLAGFKSFADKTTFSFSDPITGIVGPNGCGKSNVVDAIKWVLGERSSKSLRGKEMIDCIFAGSAVRKPSGMASVCLTFENPKLTQELLDQLAQAAGRAEQLIQDEEDK
;
A
#
# COMPACT_ATOMS: atom_id res chain seq x y z
N MET A 1 31.30 -39.44 -5.82
CA MET A 1 30.05 -39.49 -5.03
C MET A 1 30.02 -38.19 -4.23
N THR A 2 29.16 -37.21 -4.43
CA THR A 2 27.78 -37.20 -4.97
C THR A 2 27.50 -35.77 -5.42
N GLN A 3 26.94 -35.60 -6.62
CA GLN A 3 26.39 -34.31 -7.09
C GLN A 3 25.11 -34.02 -6.29
N ALA A 4 24.99 -32.81 -5.75
CA ALA A 4 23.72 -32.31 -5.23
C ALA A 4 22.97 -31.60 -6.36
N ILE A 5 21.76 -32.11 -6.57
CA ILE A 5 20.82 -31.81 -7.66
C ILE A 5 20.19 -30.42 -7.48
N SER A 6 20.10 -29.72 -8.61
CA SER A 6 19.28 -28.53 -8.86
C SER A 6 17.80 -28.77 -8.60
N VAL A 7 17.12 -27.85 -7.91
CA VAL A 7 15.79 -27.37 -8.32
C VAL A 7 15.70 -25.88 -7.98
N ALA A 8 15.86 -25.03 -8.99
CA ALA A 8 15.35 -23.66 -8.96
C ALA A 8 13.82 -23.75 -8.93
N ALA A 9 13.20 -23.35 -7.82
CA ALA A 9 11.77 -23.09 -7.78
C ALA A 9 11.50 -21.72 -8.42
N GLU A 10 11.65 -21.62 -9.74
CA GLU A 10 10.93 -20.60 -10.49
C GLU A 10 9.46 -20.98 -10.38
N THR A 11 8.72 -20.23 -9.57
CA THR A 11 7.26 -20.28 -9.62
C THR A 11 6.84 -19.25 -10.66
N PRO A 12 6.44 -19.65 -11.88
CA PRO A 12 5.68 -18.76 -12.74
C PRO A 12 4.27 -18.67 -12.15
N THR A 13 4.12 -17.92 -11.05
CA THR A 13 2.80 -17.51 -10.59
C THR A 13 2.28 -16.48 -11.57
N ALA A 14 1.67 -16.96 -12.65
CA ALA A 14 0.70 -16.17 -13.38
C ALA A 14 -0.23 -15.53 -12.33
N PRO A 15 -0.37 -14.20 -12.30
CA PRO A 15 -1.18 -13.55 -11.28
C PRO A 15 -2.58 -14.12 -11.41
N LEU A 16 -3.07 -14.75 -10.34
CA LEU A 16 -4.47 -15.20 -10.25
C LEU A 16 -5.35 -14.05 -10.76
N PRO A 17 -6.40 -14.33 -11.56
CA PRO A 17 -7.34 -13.32 -12.02
C PRO A 17 -8.11 -12.82 -10.81
N ARG A 18 -7.50 -11.89 -10.08
CA ARG A 18 -8.11 -11.19 -8.96
C ARG A 18 -9.18 -10.31 -9.59
N ALA A 19 -10.37 -10.30 -8.99
CA ALA A 19 -11.33 -9.24 -9.23
C ALA A 19 -10.57 -7.91 -9.28
N ALA A 20 -10.69 -7.16 -10.37
CA ALA A 20 -9.91 -5.96 -10.64
C ALA A 20 -10.27 -4.78 -9.70
N GLY A 21 -10.42 -5.04 -8.40
CA GLY A 21 -10.77 -4.06 -7.38
C GLY A 21 -9.55 -3.29 -6.88
N LEU A 22 -9.85 -2.36 -5.99
CA LEU A 22 -8.90 -1.55 -5.26
C LEU A 22 -7.86 -2.42 -4.51
N ARG A 23 -6.59 -2.04 -4.59
CA ARG A 23 -5.47 -2.76 -3.98
C ARG A 23 -4.68 -1.85 -3.07
N LEU A 24 -4.31 -2.34 -1.89
CA LEU A 24 -3.39 -1.62 -1.03
C LEU A 24 -1.99 -1.69 -1.63
N SER A 25 -1.39 -0.53 -1.91
CA SER A 25 -0.06 -0.40 -2.52
C SER A 25 1.01 -0.08 -1.47
N SER A 26 0.74 0.90 -0.61
CA SER A 26 1.67 1.25 0.46
C SER A 26 1.01 1.85 1.70
N LEU A 27 1.73 1.77 2.82
CA LEU A 27 1.43 2.42 4.08
C LEU A 27 2.64 3.24 4.50
N THR A 28 2.46 4.55 4.68
CA THR A 28 3.52 5.44 5.18
C THR A 28 3.14 5.99 6.55
N LEU A 29 4.04 5.86 7.53
CA LEU A 29 3.90 6.30 8.92
C LEU A 29 4.98 7.32 9.24
N ALA A 30 4.66 8.38 9.99
CA ALA A 30 5.67 9.24 10.61
C ALA A 30 5.13 9.80 11.93
N GLY A 31 5.95 9.79 12.98
CA GLY A 31 5.57 10.21 14.31
C GLY A 31 4.39 9.43 14.93
N PHE A 32 4.08 8.23 14.43
CA PHE A 32 2.94 7.44 14.85
C PHE A 32 3.36 6.32 15.80
N LYS A 33 2.94 6.38 17.07
CA LYS A 33 3.30 5.42 18.12
C LYS A 33 4.79 5.10 18.10
N SER A 34 5.19 3.85 17.90
CA SER A 34 6.61 3.44 17.86
C SER A 34 7.39 3.93 16.64
N PHE A 35 6.73 4.49 15.62
CA PHE A 35 7.36 4.93 14.38
C PHE A 35 7.72 6.41 14.45
N ALA A 36 8.89 6.71 15.01
CA ALA A 36 9.39 8.08 15.14
C ALA A 36 9.67 8.73 13.77
N ASP A 37 10.39 8.03 12.89
CA ASP A 37 10.69 8.50 11.53
C ASP A 37 9.65 8.06 10.52
N LYS A 38 9.71 8.73 9.36
CA LYS A 38 9.02 8.29 8.16
C LYS A 38 9.42 6.86 7.79
N THR A 39 8.45 5.95 7.84
CA THR A 39 8.60 4.54 7.48
C THR A 39 7.54 4.20 6.45
N THR A 40 7.95 3.61 5.32
CA THR A 40 7.03 3.19 4.26
C THR A 40 7.08 1.68 4.10
N PHE A 41 5.90 1.06 4.14
CA PHE A 41 5.68 -0.36 3.84
C PHE A 41 5.07 -0.48 2.46
N SER A 42 5.68 -1.28 1.59
CA SER A 42 5.16 -1.59 0.25
C SER A 42 4.51 -2.97 0.25
N PHE A 43 3.35 -3.09 -0.37
CA PHE A 43 2.56 -4.31 -0.45
C PHE A 43 2.46 -4.78 -1.91
N SER A 44 3.47 -5.51 -2.38
CA SER A 44 3.52 -6.07 -3.75
C SER A 44 2.67 -7.34 -3.90
N ASP A 45 2.66 -8.16 -2.85
CA ASP A 45 2.13 -9.51 -2.91
C ASP A 45 0.68 -9.59 -2.44
N PRO A 46 -0.10 -10.58 -2.93
CA PRO A 46 -1.48 -10.79 -2.47
C PRO A 46 -1.59 -11.04 -0.96
N ILE A 47 -0.54 -11.62 -0.37
CA ILE A 47 -0.46 -11.93 1.06
C ILE A 47 0.86 -11.37 1.57
N THR A 48 0.80 -10.51 2.59
CA THR A 48 1.98 -9.93 3.24
C THR A 48 1.96 -10.28 4.73
N GLY A 49 3.06 -10.86 5.23
CA GLY A 49 3.26 -11.14 6.64
C GLY A 49 4.14 -10.09 7.30
N ILE A 50 3.73 -9.59 8.48
CA ILE A 50 4.53 -8.65 9.28
C ILE A 50 5.08 -9.38 10.50
N VAL A 51 6.39 -9.58 10.55
CA VAL A 51 7.08 -10.35 11.60
C VAL A 51 8.20 -9.54 12.27
N GLY A 52 8.59 -9.92 13.48
CA GLY A 52 9.67 -9.26 14.24
C GLY A 52 9.56 -9.44 15.76
N PRO A 53 10.60 -9.04 16.52
CA PRO A 53 10.67 -9.22 17.98
C PRO A 53 9.53 -8.51 18.74
N ASN A 54 9.30 -8.90 19.99
CA ASN A 54 8.31 -8.23 20.83
C ASN A 54 8.70 -6.76 21.09
N GLY A 55 7.71 -5.87 21.09
CA GLY A 55 7.94 -4.43 21.28
C GLY A 55 8.41 -3.64 20.06
N CYS A 56 8.72 -4.27 18.91
CA CYS A 56 9.21 -3.53 17.73
C CYS A 56 8.14 -2.73 16.96
N GLY A 57 6.88 -2.76 17.40
CA GLY A 57 5.81 -1.96 16.78
C GLY A 57 4.95 -2.67 15.73
N LYS A 58 5.08 -3.99 15.54
CA LYS A 58 4.28 -4.77 14.55
C LYS A 58 2.79 -4.46 14.62
N SER A 59 2.21 -4.56 15.80
CA SER A 59 0.78 -4.36 15.98
C SER A 59 0.37 -2.89 15.78
N ASN A 60 1.31 -1.94 15.91
CA ASN A 60 1.04 -0.53 15.62
C ASN A 60 0.81 -0.30 14.13
N VAL A 61 1.30 -1.19 13.25
CA VAL A 61 0.97 -1.16 11.82
C VAL A 61 -0.53 -1.37 11.60
N VAL A 62 -1.13 -2.34 12.31
CA VAL A 62 -2.58 -2.60 12.25
C VAL A 62 -3.36 -1.41 12.81
N ASP A 63 -2.89 -0.82 13.92
CA ASP A 63 -3.54 0.36 14.47
C ASP A 63 -3.50 1.56 13.51
N ALA A 64 -2.39 1.74 12.79
CA ALA A 64 -2.26 2.80 11.79
C ALA A 64 -3.28 2.64 10.66
N ILE A 65 -3.46 1.40 10.16
CA ILE A 65 -4.46 1.07 9.14
C ILE A 65 -5.87 1.39 9.68
N LYS A 66 -6.20 0.91 10.89
CA LYS A 66 -7.50 1.20 11.53
C LYS A 66 -7.75 2.70 11.66
N TRP A 67 -6.74 3.45 12.09
CA TRP A 67 -6.84 4.89 12.29
C TRP A 67 -7.15 5.63 10.99
N VAL A 68 -6.47 5.30 9.88
CA VAL A 68 -6.76 5.91 8.56
C VAL A 68 -8.14 5.53 8.05
N LEU A 69 -8.59 4.30 8.31
CA LEU A 69 -9.92 3.85 7.93
C LEU A 69 -11.05 4.47 8.78
N GLY A 70 -10.72 5.37 9.71
CA GLY A 70 -11.68 6.17 10.46
C GLY A 70 -11.95 5.68 11.88
N GLU A 71 -11.13 4.79 12.44
CA GLU A 71 -11.22 4.44 13.86
C GLU A 71 -10.91 5.67 14.72
N ARG A 72 -11.85 6.04 15.60
CA ARG A 72 -11.77 7.23 16.48
C ARG A 72 -11.62 6.86 17.95
N SER A 73 -11.76 5.59 18.32
CA SER A 73 -11.63 5.15 19.71
C SER A 73 -10.16 4.93 20.07
N SER A 74 -9.65 5.73 21.01
CA SER A 74 -8.30 5.54 21.58
C SER A 74 -8.10 4.12 22.11
N LYS A 75 -9.12 3.57 22.77
CA LYS A 75 -9.13 2.19 23.29
C LYS A 75 -8.99 1.13 22.18
N SER A 76 -9.67 1.32 21.04
CA SER A 76 -9.57 0.41 19.88
C SER A 76 -8.17 0.45 19.26
N LEU A 77 -7.54 1.63 19.27
CA LEU A 77 -6.14 1.84 18.91
C LEU A 77 -5.16 1.48 20.03
N ARG A 78 -5.62 0.88 21.13
CA ARG A 78 -4.77 0.46 22.27
C ARG A 78 -4.00 1.61 22.93
N GLY A 79 -4.54 2.82 22.84
CA GLY A 79 -4.14 4.00 23.63
C GLY A 79 -5.15 4.27 24.74
N LYS A 80 -4.79 5.18 25.65
CA LYS A 80 -5.69 5.74 26.67
C LYS A 80 -6.40 6.96 26.09
N GLU A 81 -5.63 7.85 25.49
CA GLU A 81 -6.06 9.11 24.90
C GLU A 81 -5.71 9.15 23.41
N MET A 82 -6.34 10.02 22.61
CA MET A 82 -5.99 10.14 21.18
C MET A 82 -4.58 10.67 20.96
N ILE A 83 -4.04 11.43 21.92
CA ILE A 83 -2.65 11.90 21.90
C ILE A 83 -1.64 10.74 21.89
N ASP A 84 -2.01 9.56 22.39
CA ASP A 84 -1.16 8.36 22.40
C ASP A 84 -0.91 7.77 21.00
N CYS A 85 -1.58 8.30 19.97
CA CYS A 85 -1.24 7.99 18.58
C CYS A 85 0.07 8.68 18.16
N ILE A 86 0.46 9.76 18.83
CA ILE A 86 1.69 10.50 18.56
C ILE A 86 2.86 9.84 19.29
N PHE A 87 4.01 9.74 18.64
CA PHE A 87 5.23 9.20 19.24
C PHE A 87 5.61 10.02 20.48
N ALA A 88 5.52 9.38 21.65
CA ALA A 88 5.79 10.00 22.94
C ALA A 88 7.29 10.11 23.30
N GLY A 89 8.18 9.78 22.38
CA GLY A 89 9.63 9.78 22.62
C GLY A 89 10.16 8.43 23.10
N SER A 90 11.49 8.34 23.20
CA SER A 90 12.24 7.21 23.75
C SER A 90 13.49 7.72 24.45
N ALA A 91 14.27 6.83 25.07
CA ALA A 91 15.53 7.21 25.73
C ALA A 91 16.51 7.95 24.80
N VAL A 92 16.42 7.72 23.48
CA VAL A 92 17.34 8.26 22.48
C VAL A 92 16.68 9.32 21.59
N ARG A 93 15.35 9.51 21.69
CA ARG A 93 14.61 10.40 20.80
C ARG A 93 13.54 11.21 21.50
N LYS A 94 13.43 12.48 21.10
CA LYS A 94 12.41 13.39 21.60
C LYS A 94 11.01 12.99 21.10
N PRO A 95 9.94 13.33 21.84
CA PRO A 95 8.58 13.19 21.36
C PRO A 95 8.32 13.95 20.05
N SER A 96 7.44 13.42 19.22
CA SER A 96 6.96 14.12 18.02
C SER A 96 5.81 15.07 18.37
N GLY A 97 5.69 16.20 17.66
CA GLY A 97 4.56 17.12 17.81
C GLY A 97 3.33 16.74 16.98
N MET A 98 3.48 15.80 16.04
CA MET A 98 2.41 15.33 15.17
C MET A 98 2.64 13.87 14.76
N ALA A 99 1.56 13.22 14.32
CA ALA A 99 1.60 11.93 13.65
C ALA A 99 0.90 12.03 12.30
N SER A 100 1.46 11.37 11.28
CA SER A 100 0.83 11.22 9.97
C SER A 100 0.84 9.77 9.55
N VAL A 101 -0.28 9.30 9.02
CA VAL A 101 -0.41 7.97 8.42
C VAL A 101 -1.09 8.13 7.07
N CYS A 102 -0.54 7.53 6.04
CA CYS A 102 -1.08 7.55 4.69
C CYS A 102 -1.19 6.12 4.16
N LEU A 103 -2.39 5.76 3.70
CA LEU A 103 -2.64 4.54 2.91
C LEU A 103 -2.76 4.93 1.45
N THR A 104 -2.00 4.26 0.59
CA THR A 104 -2.09 4.42 -0.86
C THR A 104 -2.74 3.20 -1.45
N PHE A 105 -3.77 3.41 -2.25
CA PHE A 105 -4.46 2.35 -2.97
C PHE A 105 -4.31 2.52 -4.48
N GLU A 106 -4.12 1.41 -5.18
CA GLU A 106 -4.15 1.32 -6.64
C GLU A 106 -5.53 0.84 -7.08
N ASN A 107 -6.14 1.48 -8.08
CA ASN A 107 -7.43 1.09 -8.63
C ASN A 107 -7.30 0.64 -10.10
N PRO A 108 -6.92 -0.62 -10.35
CA PRO A 108 -6.65 -1.11 -11.70
C PRO A 108 -7.87 -1.08 -12.63
N LYS A 109 -9.10 -1.21 -12.11
CA LYS A 109 -10.34 -1.07 -12.91
C LYS A 109 -10.45 0.30 -13.54
N LEU A 110 -10.35 1.34 -12.71
CA LEU A 110 -10.43 2.72 -13.18
C LEU A 110 -9.30 3.01 -14.17
N THR A 111 -8.10 2.50 -13.91
CA THR A 111 -6.97 2.64 -14.84
C THR A 111 -7.26 1.98 -16.19
N GLN A 112 -7.82 0.76 -16.21
CA GLN A 112 -8.13 0.06 -17.45
C GLN A 112 -9.27 0.75 -18.22
N GLU A 113 -10.35 1.16 -17.54
CA GLU A 113 -11.46 1.89 -18.16
C GLU A 113 -11.00 3.19 -18.83
N LEU A 114 -10.12 3.96 -18.17
CA LEU A 114 -9.51 5.17 -18.74
C LEU A 114 -8.66 4.86 -19.98
N LEU A 115 -7.86 3.80 -19.94
CA LEU A 115 -7.02 3.40 -21.07
C LEU A 115 -7.86 2.95 -22.28
N ASP A 116 -8.92 2.18 -22.04
CA ASP A 116 -9.83 1.73 -23.09
C ASP A 116 -10.55 2.92 -23.76
N GLN A 117 -10.96 3.92 -22.97
CA GLN A 117 -11.57 5.15 -23.50
C GLN A 117 -10.60 5.97 -24.35
N LEU A 118 -9.34 6.10 -23.92
CA LEU A 118 -8.32 6.80 -24.68
C LEU A 118 -8.00 6.08 -26.00
N ALA A 119 -7.93 4.76 -25.99
CA ALA A 119 -7.73 3.95 -27.19
C ALA A 119 -8.88 4.13 -28.20
N GLN A 120 -10.14 4.15 -27.73
CA GLN A 120 -11.30 4.41 -28.58
C GLN A 120 -11.31 5.84 -29.14
N ALA A 121 -10.90 6.83 -28.35
CA ALA A 121 -10.81 8.22 -28.79
C ALA A 121 -9.73 8.40 -29.87
N ALA A 122 -8.58 7.75 -29.71
CA ALA A 122 -7.52 7.74 -30.72
C ALA A 122 -7.99 7.11 -32.03
N GLY A 123 -8.65 5.94 -31.98
CA GLY A 123 -9.20 5.29 -33.17
C GLY A 123 -10.26 6.11 -33.90
N ARG A 124 -11.08 6.89 -33.17
CA ARG A 124 -12.03 7.84 -33.79
C ARG A 124 -11.34 9.02 -34.47
N ALA A 125 -10.25 9.52 -33.88
CA ALA A 125 -9.49 10.62 -34.48
C ALA A 125 -8.80 10.18 -35.78
N GLU A 126 -8.26 8.96 -35.81
CA GLU A 126 -7.65 8.36 -37.01
C GLU A 126 -8.69 8.21 -38.13
N GLN A 127 -9.91 7.75 -37.83
CA GLN A 127 -10.98 7.64 -38.83
C GLN A 127 -11.36 8.99 -39.45
N LEU A 128 -11.46 10.06 -38.64
CA LEU A 128 -11.80 11.40 -39.13
C LEU A 128 -10.69 12.01 -40.02
N ILE A 129 -9.43 11.73 -39.72
CA ILE A 129 -8.29 12.18 -40.55
C ILE A 129 -8.33 11.48 -41.91
N GLN A 130 -8.59 10.17 -41.93
CA GLN A 130 -8.70 9.40 -43.17
C GLN A 130 -9.88 9.90 -44.04
N ASP A 131 -11.03 10.19 -43.41
CA ASP A 131 -12.23 10.71 -44.08
C ASP A 131 -12.05 12.13 -44.66
N GLU A 132 -11.12 12.96 -44.13
CA GLU A 132 -10.75 14.26 -44.72
C GLU A 132 -9.73 14.14 -45.85
N GLU A 133 -8.80 13.17 -45.80
CA GLU A 133 -7.82 12.95 -46.88
C GLU A 133 -8.44 12.28 -48.12
N ASP A 134 -9.48 11.47 -47.95
CA ASP A 134 -10.19 10.80 -49.06
C ASP A 134 -11.23 11.69 -49.78
N LYS A 135 -11.28 13.00 -49.46
CA LYS A 135 -12.20 14.00 -50.02
C LYS A 135 -11.52 14.97 -50.98
#